data_AF-A0A918XJS0-F1
#
_entry.id   AF-A0A918XJS0-F1
#
_cell.length_a   1.000
_cell.length_b   1.000
_cell.length_c   1.000
_cell.angle_alpha   90.00
_cell.angle_beta   90.00
_cell.angle_gamma   90.00
#
_symmetry.space_group_name_H-M   'P 1'
#
loop_
_entity.id
_entity.type
_entity.pdbx_description
1 polymer ?
#
loop_
_entity_poly.entity_id
_entity_poly.type
_entity_poly.pdbx_seq_one_letter_code
_entity_poly.pdbx_strand_id
1 'polypeptide(L)'
;MRGRGRAPLPWATPAAPSEPSSPAHVALSATEREALAGEPFETLSEDQVAQIGAWLAESLPRMPRRRPRRRRPGRCGDRVALRATLARARRTEWELVQEERVRRPRRLVVLCDVSESVRTQSAVRMHLMRALVRSSARAEAFAFATRLTRLTPVLAHSDVDAALERAGETVADRFGGTRIAASVHELLTSRHGASVRGAVVLVLSDGWDSGSPERIAAVMARLRRRAHRVVWANPRAAAPGFEPRAAGMAAALPHCDEFLPAHSFAALRDVIAAVADTASPGPRGRREASR
;
A
#
# COMPACT_ATOMS: atom_id res chain seq x y z
N MET A 1 38.32 36.23 56.27
CA MET A 1 38.91 35.33 55.24
C MET A 1 37.93 35.26 54.07
N ARG A 2 38.28 35.86 52.93
CA ARG A 2 37.41 35.98 51.74
C ARG A 2 37.54 34.73 50.86
N GLY A 3 36.45 34.01 50.65
CA GLY A 3 36.37 32.88 49.71
C GLY A 3 36.28 33.37 48.27
N ARG A 4 37.26 32.99 47.43
CA ARG A 4 37.32 33.33 46.01
C ARG A 4 36.33 32.46 45.21
N GLY A 5 35.44 33.10 44.46
CA GLY A 5 34.62 32.44 43.45
C GLY A 5 35.48 31.88 42.31
N ARG A 6 35.25 30.62 41.95
CA ARG A 6 35.85 29.99 40.77
C ARG A 6 35.24 30.61 39.51
N ALA A 7 36.06 31.26 38.69
CA ALA A 7 35.68 31.63 37.33
C ALA A 7 35.54 30.37 36.45
N PRO A 8 34.59 30.33 35.50
CA PRO A 8 34.44 29.21 34.57
C PRO A 8 35.63 29.14 33.60
N LEU A 9 36.00 27.93 33.20
CA LEU A 9 37.15 27.67 32.33
C LEU A 9 36.88 28.16 30.88
N PRO A 10 37.92 28.65 30.16
CA PRO A 10 37.80 29.37 28.89
C PRO A 10 37.40 28.53 27.66
N TRP A 11 37.08 27.24 27.83
CA TRP A 11 36.65 26.35 26.75
C TRP A 11 35.20 25.87 26.89
N ALA A 12 34.43 26.43 27.83
CA ALA A 12 33.00 26.16 27.92
C ALA A 12 32.29 26.71 26.68
N THR A 13 31.95 25.83 25.75
CA THR A 13 31.06 26.13 24.63
C THR A 13 29.73 26.63 25.20
N PRO A 14 29.23 27.81 24.80
CA PRO A 14 27.89 28.23 25.18
C PRO A 14 26.90 27.16 24.74
N ALA A 15 26.07 26.67 25.67
CA ALA A 15 24.94 25.84 25.30
C ALA A 15 24.11 26.62 24.28
N ALA A 16 23.96 26.07 23.07
CA ALA A 16 23.13 26.65 22.04
C ALA A 16 21.72 26.88 22.59
N PRO A 17 21.05 27.99 22.22
CA PRO A 17 19.65 28.19 22.59
C PRO A 17 18.86 26.97 22.13
N SER A 18 18.13 26.39 23.07
CA SER A 18 17.23 25.26 22.82
C SER A 18 16.29 25.65 21.69
N GLU A 19 16.35 24.90 20.60
CA GLU A 19 15.37 25.01 19.52
C GLU A 19 13.97 24.89 20.13
N PRO A 20 12.99 25.70 19.67
CA PRO A 20 11.62 25.61 20.17
C PRO A 20 11.12 24.18 19.99
N SER A 21 10.73 23.57 21.11
CA SER A 21 10.06 22.28 21.13
C SER A 21 8.91 22.29 20.12
N SER A 22 9.00 21.41 19.13
CA SER A 22 7.92 21.11 18.19
C SER A 22 6.60 21.02 18.96
N PRO A 23 5.51 21.65 18.48
CA PRO A 23 4.26 21.73 19.24
C PRO A 23 3.83 20.30 19.59
N ALA A 24 3.54 20.06 20.87
CA ALA A 24 3.02 18.79 21.32
C ALA A 24 1.71 18.52 20.59
N HIS A 25 1.75 17.69 19.53
CA HIS A 25 0.54 17.31 18.80
C HIS A 25 -0.37 16.57 19.79
N VAL A 26 -1.48 17.20 20.14
CA VAL A 26 -2.51 16.59 20.98
C VAL A 26 -3.10 15.43 20.18
N ALA A 27 -2.99 14.22 20.74
CA ALA A 27 -3.57 13.05 20.12
C ALA A 27 -5.11 13.18 20.14
N LEU A 28 -5.74 13.09 18.96
CA LEU A 28 -7.20 13.14 18.82
C LEU A 28 -7.87 12.09 19.73
N SER A 29 -9.01 12.40 20.35
CA SER A 29 -9.81 11.41 21.08
C SER A 29 -10.49 10.40 20.13
N ALA A 30 -11.02 9.30 20.64
CA ALA A 30 -11.72 8.31 19.82
C ALA A 30 -12.93 8.92 19.06
N THR A 31 -13.70 9.77 19.72
CA THR A 31 -14.88 10.43 19.14
C THR A 31 -14.51 11.46 18.07
N GLU A 32 -13.46 12.25 18.30
CA GLU A 32 -12.95 13.21 17.29
C GLU A 32 -12.40 12.48 16.07
N ARG A 33 -11.72 11.34 16.27
CA ARG A 33 -11.24 10.51 15.15
C ARG A 33 -12.39 9.95 14.32
N GLU A 34 -13.46 9.48 14.95
CA GLU A 34 -14.64 8.96 14.23
C GLU A 34 -15.35 10.06 13.44
N ALA A 35 -15.48 11.27 14.01
CA ALA A 35 -16.04 12.41 13.31
C ALA A 35 -15.19 12.81 12.09
N LEU A 36 -13.86 12.93 12.26
CA LEU A 36 -12.93 13.26 11.18
C LEU A 36 -12.77 12.13 10.15
N ALA A 37 -13.12 10.90 10.51
CA ALA A 37 -13.01 9.78 9.58
C ALA A 37 -14.02 9.87 8.42
N GLY A 38 -15.18 10.47 8.67
CA GLY A 38 -16.22 10.69 7.65
C GLY A 38 -15.94 11.88 6.73
N GLU A 39 -15.09 12.80 7.16
CA GLU A 39 -14.78 14.03 6.42
C GLU A 39 -13.95 13.75 5.16
N PRO A 40 -14.18 14.50 4.07
CA PRO A 40 -13.32 14.46 2.89
C PRO A 40 -11.89 14.85 3.24
N PHE A 41 -10.91 14.24 2.57
CA PHE A 41 -9.50 14.58 2.80
C PHE A 41 -9.12 16.05 2.58
N GLU A 42 -9.92 16.75 1.79
CA GLU A 42 -9.70 18.15 1.40
C GLU A 42 -9.97 19.12 2.56
N THR A 43 -10.68 18.67 3.61
CA THR A 43 -11.04 19.49 4.78
C THR A 43 -10.12 19.26 5.98
N LEU A 44 -9.17 18.32 5.90
CA LEU A 44 -8.33 17.87 7.01
C LEU A 44 -6.92 18.51 6.95
N SER A 45 -6.37 18.86 8.11
CA SER A 45 -5.00 19.36 8.22
C SER A 45 -3.96 18.25 8.03
N GLU A 46 -2.72 18.61 7.69
CA GLU A 46 -1.61 17.65 7.53
C GLU A 46 -1.37 16.82 8.80
N ASP A 47 -1.45 17.44 9.97
CA ASP A 47 -1.35 16.76 11.27
C ASP A 47 -2.47 15.75 11.50
N GLN A 48 -3.72 16.11 11.17
CA GLN A 48 -4.86 15.21 11.28
C GLN A 48 -4.71 14.02 10.35
N VAL A 49 -4.25 14.27 9.12
CA VAL A 49 -3.95 13.23 8.13
C VAL A 49 -2.85 12.29 8.62
N ALA A 50 -1.79 12.83 9.24
CA ALA A 50 -0.70 12.04 9.78
C ALA A 50 -1.15 11.16 10.96
N GLN A 51 -1.95 11.71 11.89
CA GLN A 51 -2.50 10.98 13.04
C GLN A 51 -3.44 9.86 12.59
N ILE A 52 -4.34 10.14 11.65
CA ILE A 52 -5.27 9.12 11.14
C ILE A 52 -4.52 8.08 10.31
N GLY A 53 -3.52 8.49 9.53
CA GLY A 53 -2.64 7.58 8.79
C GLY A 53 -1.87 6.62 9.70
N ALA A 54 -1.41 7.08 10.87
CA ALA A 54 -0.77 6.23 11.88
C ALA A 54 -1.76 5.21 12.48
N TRP A 55 -2.96 5.66 12.87
CA TRP A 55 -4.02 4.79 13.37
C TRP A 55 -4.45 3.73 12.35
N LEU A 56 -4.57 4.14 11.08
CA LEU A 56 -4.90 3.25 9.99
C LEU A 56 -3.81 2.19 9.83
N ALA A 57 -2.53 2.55 9.98
CA ALA A 57 -1.40 1.62 9.95
C ALA A 57 -1.49 0.54 11.04
N GLU A 58 -1.90 0.91 12.25
CA GLU A 58 -2.13 -0.01 13.37
C GLU A 58 -3.34 -0.92 13.14
N SER A 59 -4.33 -0.40 12.43
CA SER A 59 -5.56 -1.11 12.08
C SER A 59 -5.42 -2.01 10.86
N LEU A 60 -4.24 -2.07 10.21
CA LEU A 60 -4.06 -2.84 8.99
C LEU A 60 -4.15 -4.36 9.26
N PRO A 61 -5.15 -5.06 8.70
CA PRO A 61 -5.34 -6.49 8.85
C PRO A 61 -4.19 -7.29 8.25
N ARG A 62 -3.98 -8.50 8.78
CA ARG A 62 -2.96 -9.43 8.26
C ARG A 62 -3.28 -9.78 6.81
N MET A 63 -2.36 -9.46 5.90
CA MET A 63 -2.48 -9.76 4.47
C MET A 63 -2.92 -11.21 4.21
N PRO A 64 -3.73 -11.46 3.15
CA PRO A 64 -4.27 -12.77 2.87
C PRO A 64 -3.11 -13.76 2.71
N ARG A 65 -3.22 -14.93 3.33
CA ARG A 65 -2.14 -15.91 3.29
C ARG A 65 -2.23 -16.73 2.00
N ARG A 66 -1.15 -16.76 1.22
CA ARG A 66 -0.97 -17.72 0.14
C ARG A 66 -0.70 -19.10 0.75
N ARG A 67 -1.28 -20.13 0.15
CA ARG A 67 -0.89 -21.54 0.32
C ARG A 67 0.19 -21.89 -0.73
N PRO A 68 1.49 -21.72 -0.46
CA PRO A 68 2.51 -22.24 -1.35
C PRO A 68 2.53 -23.77 -1.32
N ARG A 69 3.08 -24.37 -2.38
CA ARG A 69 3.29 -25.82 -2.47
C ARG A 69 4.36 -26.34 -1.51
N ARG A 70 5.23 -25.46 -1.00
CA ARG A 70 6.33 -25.83 -0.09
C ARG A 70 5.77 -26.24 1.27
N ARG A 71 6.12 -27.45 1.67
CA ARG A 71 5.84 -28.02 2.99
C ARG A 71 7.03 -27.82 3.92
N ARG A 72 6.78 -27.81 5.23
CA ARG A 72 7.82 -27.85 6.27
C ARG A 72 7.43 -28.86 7.34
N PRO A 73 8.39 -29.43 8.08
CA PRO A 73 8.08 -30.19 9.29
C PRO A 73 7.27 -29.31 10.26
N GLY A 74 6.20 -29.85 10.80
CA GLY A 74 5.26 -29.22 11.72
C GLY A 74 4.55 -30.26 12.57
N ARG A 75 3.71 -29.81 13.49
CA ARG A 75 3.01 -30.68 14.45
C ARG A 75 1.61 -31.08 14.01
N CYS A 76 1.00 -30.34 13.08
CA CYS A 76 -0.40 -30.52 12.66
C CYS A 76 -0.55 -30.51 11.13
N GLY A 77 0.15 -31.42 10.45
CA GLY A 77 0.17 -31.57 9.00
C GLY A 77 -0.63 -32.76 8.48
N ASP A 78 -1.07 -32.68 7.22
CA ASP A 78 -1.85 -33.71 6.51
C ASP A 78 -0.97 -34.84 5.91
N ARG A 79 0.35 -34.82 6.14
CA ARG A 79 1.30 -35.78 5.56
C ARG A 79 2.46 -36.03 6.52
N VAL A 80 3.06 -37.21 6.50
CA VAL A 80 4.25 -37.52 7.32
C VAL A 80 5.52 -37.00 6.64
N ALA A 81 6.36 -36.29 7.39
CA ALA A 81 7.67 -35.82 6.99
C ALA A 81 8.69 -36.94 7.17
N LEU A 82 8.71 -37.92 6.25
CA LEU A 82 9.52 -39.14 6.37
C LEU A 82 11.00 -38.85 6.71
N ARG A 83 11.63 -37.90 6.00
CA ARG A 83 13.04 -37.54 6.23
C ARG A 83 13.28 -36.97 7.63
N ALA A 84 12.38 -36.11 8.12
CA ALA A 84 12.48 -35.51 9.45
C ALA A 84 12.15 -36.51 10.56
N THR A 85 11.22 -37.43 10.29
CA THR A 85 10.83 -38.53 11.18
C THR A 85 11.99 -39.52 11.33
N LEU A 86 12.57 -40.01 10.24
CA LEU A 86 13.74 -40.90 10.27
C LEU A 86 14.95 -40.26 10.95
N ALA A 87 15.20 -38.97 10.71
CA ALA A 87 16.31 -38.26 11.37
C ALA A 87 16.11 -38.10 12.89
N ARG A 88 14.86 -38.11 13.38
CA ARG A 88 14.52 -37.96 14.81
C ARG A 88 14.16 -39.27 15.50
N ALA A 89 13.92 -40.34 14.74
CA ALA A 89 13.39 -41.61 15.22
C ALA A 89 14.16 -42.17 16.43
N ARG A 90 15.50 -42.11 16.40
CA ARG A 90 16.36 -42.59 17.49
C ARG A 90 16.24 -41.81 18.81
N ARG A 91 15.74 -40.57 18.78
CA ARG A 91 15.62 -39.69 19.95
C ARG A 91 14.19 -39.52 20.46
N THR A 92 13.21 -39.97 19.67
CA THR A 92 11.79 -39.66 19.88
C THR A 92 10.93 -40.92 19.82
N GLU A 93 11.56 -42.11 19.93
CA GLU A 93 10.86 -43.41 19.86
C GLU A 93 9.91 -43.52 18.67
N TRP A 94 10.36 -43.05 17.50
CA TRP A 94 9.58 -43.03 16.26
C TRP A 94 8.37 -42.09 16.22
N GLU A 95 8.35 -41.03 17.04
CA GLU A 95 7.32 -39.99 16.95
C GLU A 95 7.25 -39.41 15.53
N LEU A 96 6.07 -39.49 14.92
CA LEU A 96 5.84 -39.03 13.55
C LEU A 96 5.89 -37.50 13.49
N VAL A 97 6.78 -36.97 12.68
CA VAL A 97 6.79 -35.54 12.36
C VAL A 97 5.87 -35.31 11.17
N GLN A 98 4.88 -34.44 11.32
CA GLN A 98 3.98 -34.11 10.22
C GLN A 98 4.56 -33.01 9.31
N GLU A 99 4.08 -32.91 8.08
CA GLU A 99 4.38 -31.86 7.13
C GLU A 99 3.21 -30.88 7.05
N GLU A 100 3.43 -29.65 7.50
CA GLU A 100 2.48 -28.56 7.30
C GLU A 100 2.85 -27.70 6.10
N ARG A 101 1.85 -27.14 5.42
CA ARG A 101 2.08 -26.20 4.31
C ARG A 101 2.46 -24.83 4.88
N VAL A 102 3.56 -24.25 4.39
CA VAL A 102 4.05 -22.95 4.89
C VAL A 102 3.10 -21.83 4.49
N ARG A 103 2.22 -21.33 5.35
CA ARG A 103 1.39 -20.17 4.99
C ARG A 103 2.24 -18.90 4.98
N ARG A 104 2.28 -18.18 3.85
CA ARG A 104 2.99 -16.89 3.75
C ARG A 104 2.01 -15.77 3.39
N PRO A 105 2.12 -14.58 4.01
CA PRO A 105 1.31 -13.44 3.58
C PRO A 105 1.60 -13.15 2.11
N ARG A 106 0.54 -12.78 1.37
CA ARG A 106 0.68 -12.28 0.00
C ARG A 106 1.42 -10.95 0.00
N ARG A 107 2.06 -10.65 -1.12
CA ARG A 107 2.63 -9.34 -1.38
C ARG A 107 1.50 -8.33 -1.57
N LEU A 108 1.76 -7.08 -1.22
CA LEU A 108 0.92 -5.95 -1.55
C LEU A 108 1.65 -5.11 -2.60
N VAL A 109 0.97 -4.71 -3.66
CA VAL A 109 1.51 -3.74 -4.63
C VAL A 109 0.55 -2.57 -4.67
N VAL A 110 1.02 -1.38 -4.31
CA VAL A 110 0.22 -0.15 -4.33
C VAL A 110 0.67 0.71 -5.50
N LEU A 111 -0.27 1.09 -6.35
CA LEU A 111 -0.08 2.02 -7.45
C LEU A 111 -0.88 3.27 -7.14
N CYS A 112 -0.23 4.41 -7.01
CA CYS A 112 -0.88 5.67 -6.69
C CYS A 112 -0.70 6.68 -7.80
N ASP A 113 -1.82 7.26 -8.22
CA ASP A 113 -1.87 8.41 -9.09
C ASP A 113 -1.44 9.67 -8.33
N VAL A 114 -0.50 10.42 -8.89
CA VAL A 114 0.02 11.68 -8.34
C VAL A 114 -0.15 12.84 -9.32
N SER A 115 -1.08 12.71 -10.27
CA SER A 115 -1.41 13.78 -11.22
C SER A 115 -2.02 15.02 -10.56
N GLU A 116 -2.01 16.14 -11.29
CA GLU A 116 -2.49 17.45 -10.83
C GLU A 116 -3.96 17.39 -10.37
N SER A 117 -4.82 16.59 -11.04
CA SER A 117 -6.25 16.45 -10.70
C SER A 117 -6.49 15.92 -9.28
N VAL A 118 -5.47 15.27 -8.70
CA VAL A 118 -5.56 14.64 -7.40
C VAL A 118 -4.60 15.23 -6.36
N ARG A 119 -3.99 16.40 -6.66
CA ARG A 119 -2.96 17.07 -5.86
C ARG A 119 -3.40 17.33 -4.42
N THR A 120 -4.62 17.83 -4.23
CA THR A 120 -5.20 18.11 -2.90
C THR A 120 -5.27 16.86 -2.02
N GLN A 121 -5.31 15.68 -2.62
CA GLN A 121 -5.41 14.40 -1.92
C GLN A 121 -4.10 13.59 -1.94
N SER A 122 -3.04 14.09 -2.58
CA SER A 122 -1.76 13.37 -2.71
C SER A 122 -1.08 13.13 -1.36
N ALA A 123 -1.10 14.12 -0.45
CA ALA A 123 -0.54 13.99 0.89
C ALA A 123 -1.15 12.79 1.64
N VAL A 124 -2.49 12.73 1.70
CA VAL A 124 -3.20 11.65 2.38
C VAL A 124 -2.87 10.28 1.78
N ARG A 125 -2.83 10.18 0.45
CA ARG A 125 -2.48 8.91 -0.21
C ARG A 125 -1.05 8.49 0.10
N MET A 126 -0.11 9.41 0.24
CA MET A 126 1.26 9.08 0.65
C MET A 126 1.32 8.60 2.10
N HIS A 127 0.57 9.21 3.02
CA HIS A 127 0.45 8.70 4.39
C HIS A 127 -0.13 7.28 4.42
N LEU A 128 -1.18 7.02 3.63
CA LEU A 128 -1.75 5.68 3.46
C LEU A 128 -0.73 4.70 2.87
N MET A 129 -0.02 5.07 1.81
CA MET A 129 1.00 4.23 1.19
C MET A 129 2.12 3.91 2.19
N ARG A 130 2.56 4.89 2.97
CA ARG A 130 3.54 4.68 4.05
C ARG A 130 3.02 3.72 5.10
N ALA A 131 1.79 3.89 5.57
CA ALA A 131 1.14 2.98 6.50
C ALA A 131 1.12 1.54 5.96
N LEU A 132 0.75 1.36 4.69
CA LEU A 132 0.73 0.07 4.00
C LEU A 132 2.14 -0.54 3.83
N VAL A 133 3.14 0.28 3.51
CA VAL A 133 4.54 -0.16 3.37
C VAL A 133 5.13 -0.59 4.71
N ARG A 134 4.85 0.14 5.79
CA ARG A 134 5.40 -0.15 7.12
C ARG A 134 4.73 -1.34 7.80
N SER A 135 3.43 -1.53 7.60
CA SER A 135 2.67 -2.65 8.17
C SER A 135 2.92 -3.98 7.45
N SER A 136 3.25 -3.93 6.15
CA SER A 136 3.43 -5.12 5.33
C SER A 136 4.88 -5.25 4.88
N ALA A 137 5.61 -6.20 5.49
CA ALA A 137 7.01 -6.51 5.17
C ALA A 137 7.27 -6.91 3.69
N ARG A 138 6.21 -7.05 2.87
CA ARG A 138 6.30 -7.39 1.45
C ARG A 138 5.45 -6.48 0.57
N ALA A 139 5.21 -5.26 1.02
CA ALA A 139 4.60 -4.22 0.22
C ALA A 139 5.60 -3.60 -0.75
N GLU A 140 5.12 -3.26 -1.94
CA GLU A 140 5.82 -2.44 -2.92
C GLU A 140 4.90 -1.29 -3.31
N ALA A 141 5.39 -0.06 -3.24
CA ALA A 141 4.62 1.15 -3.52
C ALA A 141 5.24 1.88 -4.71
N PHE A 142 4.38 2.27 -5.65
CA PHE A 142 4.74 3.02 -6.85
C PHE A 142 3.81 4.21 -7.00
N ALA A 143 4.36 5.35 -7.38
CA ALA A 143 3.60 6.48 -7.88
C ALA A 143 3.65 6.51 -9.40
N PHE A 144 2.57 6.96 -10.03
CA PHE A 144 2.53 7.17 -11.46
C PHE A 144 1.81 8.47 -11.83
N ALA A 145 2.30 9.10 -12.90
CA ALA A 145 1.63 10.16 -13.64
C ALA A 145 1.97 9.96 -15.13
N THR A 146 3.04 10.57 -15.61
CA THR A 146 3.61 10.34 -16.94
C THR A 146 4.61 9.18 -17.00
N ARG A 147 5.21 8.83 -15.85
CA ARG A 147 6.18 7.73 -15.66
C ARG A 147 5.88 6.99 -14.35
N LEU A 148 6.38 5.75 -14.23
CA LEU A 148 6.27 4.96 -13.00
C LEU A 148 7.51 5.17 -12.11
N THR A 149 7.32 5.61 -10.87
CA THR A 149 8.39 5.79 -9.88
C THR A 149 8.17 4.87 -8.69
N ARG A 150 9.19 4.10 -8.29
CA ARG A 150 9.14 3.24 -7.11
C ARG A 150 9.40 4.05 -5.84
N LEU A 151 8.41 4.12 -4.95
CA LEU A 151 8.47 4.88 -3.69
C LEU A 151 8.77 4.02 -2.46
N THR A 152 8.75 2.68 -2.57
CA THR A 152 9.00 1.77 -1.42
C THR A 152 10.22 2.13 -0.57
N PRO A 153 11.42 2.42 -1.12
CA PRO A 153 12.58 2.77 -0.31
C PRO A 153 12.39 4.06 0.46
N VAL A 154 11.74 5.04 -0.15
CA VAL A 154 11.53 6.36 0.42
C VAL A 154 10.53 6.28 1.57
N LEU A 155 9.38 5.62 1.33
CA LEU A 155 8.33 5.44 2.31
C LEU A 155 8.74 4.54 3.50
N ALA A 156 9.82 3.76 3.36
CA ALA A 156 10.36 2.93 4.42
C ALA A 156 11.23 3.70 5.44
N HIS A 157 11.87 4.82 5.06
CA HIS A 157 12.93 5.49 5.85
C HIS A 157 12.51 6.85 6.43
N SER A 158 11.26 6.93 6.90
CA SER A 158 10.78 7.89 7.92
C SER A 158 10.15 9.20 7.45
N ASP A 159 10.58 9.83 6.36
CA ASP A 159 10.11 11.18 6.00
C ASP A 159 9.06 11.17 4.86
N VAL A 160 7.82 11.55 5.18
CA VAL A 160 6.70 11.67 4.22
C VAL A 160 6.84 12.93 3.38
N ASP A 161 7.32 14.02 3.96
CA ASP A 161 7.42 15.32 3.30
C ASP A 161 8.54 15.27 2.28
N ALA A 162 9.69 14.71 2.63
CA ALA A 162 10.73 14.44 1.65
C ALA A 162 10.30 13.40 0.60
N ALA A 163 9.32 12.53 0.90
CA ALA A 163 8.74 11.61 -0.09
C ALA A 163 7.81 12.33 -1.07
N LEU A 164 7.00 13.27 -0.56
CA LEU A 164 6.12 14.14 -1.33
C LEU A 164 6.92 15.09 -2.21
N GLU A 165 7.98 15.67 -1.67
CA GLU A 165 8.89 16.56 -2.39
C GLU A 165 9.60 15.79 -3.51
N ARG A 166 10.24 14.64 -3.22
CA ARG A 166 10.88 13.81 -4.27
C ARG A 166 9.89 13.25 -5.29
N ALA A 167 8.70 12.86 -4.87
CA ALA A 167 7.65 12.45 -5.78
C ALA A 167 7.23 13.64 -6.67
N GLY A 168 7.06 14.83 -6.09
CA GLY A 168 6.75 16.06 -6.80
C GLY A 168 7.83 16.47 -7.80
N GLU A 169 9.10 16.52 -7.39
CA GLU A 169 10.24 16.88 -8.25
C GLU A 169 10.37 15.91 -9.42
N THR A 170 10.25 14.60 -9.16
CA THR A 170 10.27 13.56 -10.22
C THR A 170 9.07 13.68 -11.16
N VAL A 171 7.97 14.28 -10.69
CA VAL A 171 6.71 14.45 -11.43
C VAL A 171 6.68 15.73 -12.25
N ALA A 172 7.72 16.60 -12.26
CA ALA A 172 7.77 17.86 -13.02
C ALA A 172 7.48 17.78 -14.54
N ASP A 173 7.35 16.59 -15.13
CA ASP A 173 6.90 16.32 -16.51
C ASP A 173 5.36 16.47 -16.70
N ARG A 174 4.73 17.45 -16.02
CA ARG A 174 3.27 17.51 -15.68
C ARG A 174 2.31 17.91 -16.79
N PHE A 175 2.79 18.35 -17.93
CA PHE A 175 1.92 18.83 -19.02
C PHE A 175 1.34 17.70 -19.91
N GLY A 176 1.62 16.43 -19.60
CA GLY A 176 1.29 15.27 -20.46
C GLY A 176 0.07 14.42 -20.06
N GLY A 177 -0.57 14.69 -18.92
CA GLY A 177 -1.67 13.88 -18.36
C GLY A 177 -1.22 12.55 -17.72
N THR A 178 -2.18 11.76 -17.25
CA THR A 178 -1.94 10.45 -16.61
C THR A 178 -1.87 9.34 -17.67
N ARG A 179 -0.85 8.48 -17.58
CA ARG A 179 -0.62 7.34 -18.49
C ARG A 179 -0.66 6.00 -17.75
N ILE A 180 -1.78 5.68 -17.13
CA ILE A 180 -2.10 4.42 -16.44
C ILE A 180 -1.67 3.21 -17.27
N ALA A 181 -2.06 3.14 -18.55
CA ALA A 181 -1.69 1.99 -19.40
C ALA A 181 -0.17 1.80 -19.50
N ALA A 182 0.57 2.90 -19.69
CA ALA A 182 2.02 2.87 -19.83
C ALA A 182 2.67 2.50 -18.50
N SER A 183 2.25 3.10 -17.39
CA SER A 183 2.81 2.85 -16.06
C SER A 183 2.55 1.43 -15.57
N VAL A 184 1.34 0.88 -15.79
CA VAL A 184 1.06 -0.52 -15.45
C VAL A 184 1.82 -1.46 -16.39
N HIS A 185 1.98 -1.12 -17.67
CA HIS A 185 2.79 -1.90 -18.60
C HIS A 185 4.26 -1.94 -18.15
N GLU A 186 4.83 -0.78 -17.83
CA GLU A 186 6.19 -0.61 -17.32
C GLU A 186 6.41 -1.43 -16.04
N LEU A 187 5.47 -1.40 -15.08
CA LEU A 187 5.54 -2.24 -13.90
C LEU A 187 5.64 -3.73 -14.26
N LEU A 188 4.79 -4.18 -15.18
CA LEU A 188 4.68 -5.59 -15.57
C LEU A 188 5.88 -6.10 -16.37
N THR A 189 6.63 -5.22 -17.04
CA THR A 189 7.85 -5.55 -17.81
C THR A 189 9.13 -5.28 -17.05
N SER A 190 9.11 -4.42 -16.03
CA SER A 190 10.26 -4.12 -15.18
C SER A 190 10.72 -5.33 -14.33
N ARG A 191 11.89 -5.20 -13.71
CA ARG A 191 12.38 -6.13 -12.66
C ARG A 191 11.39 -6.33 -11.51
N HIS A 192 10.48 -5.37 -11.30
CA HIS A 192 9.45 -5.43 -10.26
C HIS A 192 8.21 -6.21 -10.69
N GLY A 193 8.05 -6.61 -11.96
CA GLY A 193 6.90 -7.37 -12.44
C GLY A 193 6.66 -8.71 -11.72
N ALA A 194 7.72 -9.28 -11.11
CA ALA A 194 7.61 -10.45 -10.24
C ALA A 194 6.87 -10.19 -8.92
N SER A 195 6.85 -8.93 -8.43
CA SER A 195 6.17 -8.54 -7.19
C SER A 195 4.66 -8.69 -7.30
N VAL A 196 4.11 -8.46 -8.51
CA VAL A 196 2.68 -8.54 -8.83
C VAL A 196 2.15 -9.98 -8.76
N ARG A 197 3.02 -10.98 -8.98
CA ARG A 197 2.57 -12.38 -9.11
C ARG A 197 1.96 -12.92 -7.82
N GLY A 198 0.64 -13.11 -7.82
CA GLY A 198 -0.14 -13.56 -6.68
C GLY A 198 -0.23 -12.55 -5.53
N ALA A 199 0.08 -11.28 -5.82
CA ALA A 199 -0.10 -10.15 -4.91
C ALA A 199 -1.54 -9.64 -4.91
N VAL A 200 -1.90 -8.93 -3.86
CA VAL A 200 -3.04 -8.00 -3.91
C VAL A 200 -2.51 -6.70 -4.50
N VAL A 201 -3.14 -6.22 -5.57
CA VAL A 201 -2.79 -4.95 -6.21
C VAL A 201 -3.83 -3.92 -5.84
N LEU A 202 -3.42 -2.83 -5.21
CA LEU A 202 -4.25 -1.68 -4.90
C LEU A 202 -3.93 -0.55 -5.88
N VAL A 203 -4.92 -0.08 -6.62
CA VAL A 203 -4.81 1.08 -7.52
C VAL A 203 -5.56 2.25 -6.88
N LEU A 204 -4.85 3.30 -6.53
CA LEU A 204 -5.41 4.57 -6.04
C LEU A 204 -5.38 5.57 -7.21
N SER A 205 -6.50 5.76 -7.90
CA SER A 205 -6.59 6.68 -9.06
C SER A 205 -8.04 7.07 -9.34
N ASP A 206 -8.22 8.28 -9.86
CA ASP A 206 -9.51 8.79 -10.34
C ASP A 206 -9.92 8.20 -11.71
N GLY A 207 -8.98 7.53 -12.41
CA GLY A 207 -9.21 6.82 -13.68
C GLY A 207 -9.20 7.70 -14.91
N TRP A 208 -8.73 8.93 -14.79
CA TRP A 208 -8.47 9.76 -15.95
C TRP A 208 -7.17 9.31 -16.62
N ASP A 209 -7.24 9.01 -17.91
CA ASP A 209 -6.10 8.60 -18.72
C ASP A 209 -6.27 9.19 -20.11
N SER A 210 -5.19 9.75 -20.67
CA SER A 210 -5.18 10.37 -22.01
C SER A 210 -4.86 9.39 -23.14
N GLY A 211 -4.64 8.11 -22.82
CA GLY A 211 -4.31 7.03 -23.73
C GLY A 211 -5.51 6.24 -24.23
N SER A 212 -5.24 5.28 -25.12
CA SER A 212 -6.28 4.44 -25.72
C SER A 212 -6.89 3.47 -24.68
N PRO A 213 -8.23 3.41 -24.57
CA PRO A 213 -8.94 2.47 -23.69
C PRO A 213 -8.56 1.01 -23.94
N GLU A 214 -8.28 0.64 -25.19
CA GLU A 214 -7.87 -0.72 -25.59
C GLU A 214 -6.54 -1.11 -24.95
N ARG A 215 -5.59 -0.15 -24.86
CA ARG A 215 -4.31 -0.38 -24.17
C ARG A 215 -4.51 -0.59 -22.67
N ILE A 216 -5.39 0.18 -22.04
CA ILE A 216 -5.73 0.01 -20.62
C ILE A 216 -6.34 -1.36 -20.39
N ALA A 217 -7.36 -1.74 -21.17
CA ALA A 217 -8.00 -3.05 -21.08
C ALA A 217 -6.98 -4.19 -21.21
N ALA A 218 -6.11 -4.14 -22.23
CA ALA A 218 -5.10 -5.17 -22.46
C ALA A 218 -4.12 -5.31 -21.29
N VAL A 219 -3.63 -4.19 -20.76
CA VAL A 219 -2.67 -4.15 -19.66
C VAL A 219 -3.33 -4.58 -18.34
N MET A 220 -4.52 -4.09 -18.05
CA MET A 220 -5.30 -4.48 -16.86
C MET A 220 -5.72 -5.95 -16.90
N ALA A 221 -6.06 -6.50 -18.06
CA ALA A 221 -6.30 -7.93 -18.22
C ALA A 221 -5.04 -8.75 -17.89
N ARG A 222 -3.86 -8.28 -18.30
CA ARG A 222 -2.57 -8.92 -17.95
C ARG A 222 -2.26 -8.80 -16.47
N LEU A 223 -2.54 -7.64 -15.87
CA LEU A 223 -2.41 -7.39 -14.43
C LEU A 223 -3.29 -8.37 -13.64
N ARG A 224 -4.59 -8.45 -13.96
CA ARG A 224 -5.56 -9.36 -13.32
C ARG A 224 -5.13 -10.82 -13.39
N ARG A 225 -4.61 -11.27 -14.53
CA ARG A 225 -4.11 -12.67 -14.68
C ARG A 225 -2.91 -12.98 -13.77
N ARG A 226 -2.07 -11.99 -13.49
CA ARG A 226 -0.87 -12.15 -12.64
C ARG A 226 -1.18 -11.95 -11.16
N ALA A 227 -2.06 -11.01 -10.84
CA ALA A 227 -2.46 -10.69 -9.48
C ALA A 227 -3.33 -11.79 -8.85
N HIS A 228 -3.34 -11.81 -7.52
CA HIS A 228 -4.35 -12.55 -6.79
C HIS A 228 -5.69 -11.82 -6.83
N ARG A 229 -5.65 -10.50 -6.57
CA ARG A 229 -6.79 -9.59 -6.54
C ARG A 229 -6.33 -8.21 -7.02
N VAL A 230 -7.19 -7.49 -7.74
CA VAL A 230 -7.02 -6.09 -8.12
C VAL A 230 -8.13 -5.28 -7.48
N VAL A 231 -7.79 -4.42 -6.53
CA VAL A 231 -8.70 -3.48 -5.87
C VAL A 231 -8.45 -2.10 -6.44
N TRP A 232 -9.48 -1.46 -6.97
CA TRP A 232 -9.41 -0.09 -7.45
C TRP A 232 -10.13 0.82 -6.46
N ALA A 233 -9.43 1.82 -5.95
CA ALA A 233 -9.91 2.79 -4.99
C ALA A 233 -9.93 4.16 -5.67
N ASN A 234 -11.13 4.69 -5.88
CA ASN A 234 -11.35 5.94 -6.61
C ASN A 234 -11.90 7.02 -5.66
N PRO A 235 -11.20 8.16 -5.50
CA PRO A 235 -11.67 9.25 -4.65
C PRO A 235 -12.96 9.89 -5.14
N ARG A 236 -13.25 9.88 -6.45
CA ARG A 236 -14.45 10.49 -7.02
C ARG A 236 -15.68 9.58 -6.91
N ALA A 237 -15.51 8.31 -6.56
CA ALA A 237 -16.59 7.33 -6.59
C ALA A 237 -17.70 7.53 -5.56
N ALA A 238 -17.49 8.40 -4.57
CA ALA A 238 -18.53 8.74 -3.59
C ALA A 238 -19.36 9.98 -3.98
N ALA A 239 -19.00 10.69 -5.05
CA ALA A 239 -19.75 11.87 -5.47
C ALA A 239 -21.16 11.45 -5.97
N PRO A 240 -22.23 12.17 -5.60
CA PRO A 240 -23.57 11.92 -6.12
C PRO A 240 -23.59 11.94 -7.65
N GLY A 241 -24.16 10.90 -8.27
CA GLY A 241 -24.20 10.77 -9.72
C GLY A 241 -22.85 10.42 -10.37
N PHE A 242 -21.86 10.02 -9.59
CA PHE A 242 -20.61 9.50 -10.15
C PHE A 242 -20.89 8.27 -10.99
N GLU A 243 -20.49 8.34 -12.26
CA GLU A 243 -20.42 7.19 -13.13
C GLU A 243 -19.00 7.08 -13.71
N PRO A 244 -18.43 5.88 -13.79
CA PRO A 244 -17.09 5.65 -14.30
C PRO A 244 -17.06 5.70 -15.85
N ARG A 245 -17.57 6.79 -16.43
CA ARG A 245 -17.70 6.98 -17.89
C ARG A 245 -16.40 7.37 -18.58
N ALA A 246 -15.37 7.75 -17.83
CA ALA A 246 -14.06 7.99 -18.39
C ALA A 246 -13.60 6.72 -19.12
N ALA A 247 -13.31 6.82 -20.43
CA ALA A 247 -13.11 5.66 -21.27
C ALA A 247 -12.00 4.72 -20.76
N GLY A 248 -10.95 5.29 -20.16
CA GLY A 248 -9.89 4.51 -19.51
C GLY A 248 -10.35 3.76 -18.27
N MET A 249 -11.10 4.42 -17.37
CA MET A 249 -11.70 3.77 -16.20
C MET A 249 -12.67 2.67 -16.64
N ALA A 250 -13.59 2.97 -17.55
CA ALA A 250 -14.57 2.00 -18.07
C ALA A 250 -13.88 0.75 -18.64
N ALA A 251 -12.76 0.91 -19.33
CA ALA A 251 -11.96 -0.19 -19.86
C ALA A 251 -11.20 -0.98 -18.78
N ALA A 252 -10.83 -0.35 -17.65
CA ALA A 252 -10.15 -1.00 -16.54
C ALA A 252 -11.10 -1.80 -15.63
N LEU A 253 -12.34 -1.33 -15.46
CA LEU A 253 -13.30 -1.88 -14.51
C LEU A 253 -13.58 -3.38 -14.64
N PRO A 254 -13.79 -3.97 -15.83
CA PRO A 254 -13.99 -5.41 -15.99
C PRO A 254 -12.82 -6.26 -15.52
N HIS A 255 -11.66 -5.64 -15.32
CA HIS A 255 -10.44 -6.30 -14.86
C HIS A 255 -10.15 -6.08 -13.38
N CYS A 256 -10.92 -5.23 -12.70
CA CYS A 256 -10.88 -5.04 -11.25
C CYS A 256 -11.72 -6.13 -10.58
N ASP A 257 -11.26 -6.66 -9.45
CA ASP A 257 -12.07 -7.57 -8.63
C ASP A 257 -13.01 -6.78 -7.72
N GLU A 258 -12.63 -5.54 -7.38
CA GLU A 258 -13.42 -4.66 -6.55
C GLU A 258 -13.14 -3.19 -6.89
N PHE A 259 -14.16 -2.35 -6.82
CA PHE A 259 -14.11 -0.92 -7.05
C PHE A 259 -14.75 -0.21 -5.86
N LEU A 260 -13.99 0.63 -5.16
CA LEU A 260 -14.39 1.24 -3.90
C LEU A 260 -14.16 2.75 -3.90
N PRO A 261 -14.98 3.51 -3.17
CA PRO A 261 -14.69 4.90 -2.88
C PRO A 261 -13.43 5.04 -2.02
N ALA A 262 -12.72 6.16 -2.18
CA ALA A 262 -11.52 6.47 -1.40
C ALA A 262 -11.38 7.99 -1.17
N HIS A 263 -12.47 8.62 -0.76
CA HIS A 263 -12.59 10.09 -0.56
C HIS A 263 -12.38 10.52 0.89
N SER A 264 -12.56 9.59 1.84
CA SER A 264 -12.51 9.80 3.27
C SER A 264 -11.77 8.65 3.96
N PHE A 265 -11.38 8.84 5.21
CA PHE A 265 -10.70 7.81 5.98
C PHE A 265 -11.62 6.61 6.26
N ALA A 266 -12.92 6.84 6.45
CA ALA A 266 -13.92 5.79 6.56
C ALA A 266 -13.92 4.90 5.30
N ALA A 267 -13.93 5.51 4.11
CA ALA A 267 -13.87 4.76 2.85
C ALA A 267 -12.55 3.98 2.70
N LEU A 268 -11.44 4.50 3.21
CA LEU A 268 -10.17 3.75 3.23
C LEU A 268 -10.20 2.51 4.11
N ARG A 269 -11.06 2.45 5.14
CA ARG A 269 -11.24 1.22 5.94
C ARG A 269 -11.82 0.10 5.07
N ASP A 270 -12.77 0.42 4.20
CA ASP A 270 -13.35 -0.55 3.26
C ASP A 270 -12.31 -1.02 2.25
N VAL A 271 -11.48 -0.10 1.74
CA VAL A 271 -10.35 -0.43 0.86
C VAL A 271 -9.36 -1.38 1.55
N ILE A 272 -9.07 -1.13 2.82
CA ILE A 272 -8.20 -1.98 3.63
C ILE A 272 -8.81 -3.37 3.84
N ALA A 273 -10.10 -3.42 4.18
CA ALA A 273 -10.82 -4.67 4.36
C ALA A 273 -10.78 -5.49 3.06
N ALA A 274 -11.04 -4.87 1.91
CA ALA A 274 -10.93 -5.49 0.59
C ALA A 274 -9.52 -6.02 0.29
N VAL A 275 -8.47 -5.28 0.67
CA VAL A 275 -7.07 -5.69 0.49
C VAL A 275 -6.70 -6.90 1.33
N ALA A 276 -7.27 -7.02 2.54
CA ALA A 276 -7.00 -8.15 3.44
C ALA A 276 -8.01 -9.29 3.38
N ASP A 277 -9.09 -9.11 2.65
CA ASP A 277 -10.09 -10.13 2.47
C ASP A 277 -9.46 -11.37 1.80
N THR A 278 -9.83 -12.51 2.37
CA THR A 278 -9.31 -13.84 2.05
C THR A 278 -10.19 -14.60 1.08
N ALA A 279 -11.38 -14.07 0.76
CA ALA A 279 -12.26 -14.60 -0.25
C ALA A 279 -11.50 -14.72 -1.59
N SER A 280 -11.61 -15.89 -2.22
CA SER A 280 -11.10 -16.02 -3.58
C SER A 280 -12.00 -15.17 -4.48
N PRO A 281 -11.44 -14.36 -5.39
CA PRO A 281 -12.27 -13.68 -6.38
C PRO A 281 -13.09 -14.75 -7.12
N GLY A 282 -14.35 -14.43 -7.44
CA GLY A 282 -15.31 -15.32 -8.07
C GLY A 282 -14.76 -16.02 -9.31
N PRO A 283 -15.42 -17.09 -9.80
CA PRO A 283 -14.92 -17.93 -10.88
C PRO A 283 -14.46 -17.07 -12.06
N ARG A 284 -13.15 -17.11 -12.30
CA ARG A 284 -12.48 -16.38 -13.37
C ARG A 284 -12.95 -17.02 -14.66
N GLY A 285 -13.90 -16.38 -15.35
CA GLY A 285 -14.56 -16.91 -16.55
C GLY A 285 -13.56 -17.64 -17.43
N ARG A 286 -13.73 -18.96 -17.56
CA ARG A 286 -13.16 -19.69 -18.68
C ARG A 286 -13.73 -18.98 -19.90
N ARG A 287 -12.87 -18.36 -20.70
CA ARG A 287 -13.24 -18.04 -22.08
C ARG A 287 -13.67 -19.37 -22.68
N GLU A 288 -14.96 -19.52 -22.95
CA GLU A 288 -15.42 -20.48 -23.92
C GLU A 288 -14.63 -20.18 -25.19
N ALA A 289 -13.77 -21.11 -25.57
CA ALA A 289 -13.14 -21.11 -26.86
C ALA A 289 -14.26 -21.34 -27.88
N SER A 290 -14.82 -20.25 -28.38
CA SER A 290 -15.68 -20.29 -29.56
C SER A 290 -14.78 -20.15 -30.77
N ARG A 291 -14.35 -21.31 -31.29
CA ARG A 291 -14.33 -21.73 -32.70
C ARG A 291 -13.51 -23.01 -32.83
#